data_AF-A0A355C2L1-F1
#
_entry.id   AF-A0A355C2L1-F1
#
_cell.length_a   1.000
_cell.length_b   1.000
_cell.length_c   1.000
_cell.angle_alpha   90.00
_cell.angle_beta   90.00
_cell.angle_gamma   90.00
#
_symmetry.space_group_name_H-M   'P 1'
#
loop_
_entity.id
_entity.type
_entity.pdbx_description
1 polymer ?
#
loop_
_entity_poly.entity_id
_entity_poly.type
_entity_poly.pdbx_seq_one_letter_code
_entity_poly.pdbx_strand_id
1 'polypeptide(L)'
;MRTPLAVALTVSAFPALAAPLEDSALEAKARAIHERVMTLDTHVDIPLDYATAKADPGGFSQLQTDLPKMRAGGLDAAFFIVYTPQGPLTEEGYAGARAIAATRLSAIHRLVSAYPAEIA
;
A
#
# COMPACT_ATOMS: atom_id res chain seq x y z
N MET A 1 29.26 -42.09 20.49
CA MET A 1 28.01 -41.73 19.77
C MET A 1 27.43 -40.47 20.41
N ARG A 2 27.44 -39.34 19.71
CA ARG A 2 26.81 -38.09 20.14
C ARG A 2 25.61 -37.83 19.22
N THR A 3 24.40 -37.98 19.75
CA THR A 3 23.16 -37.59 19.05
C THR A 3 23.02 -36.07 19.07
N PRO A 4 22.85 -35.39 17.92
CA PRO A 4 22.50 -33.98 17.93
C PRO A 4 21.00 -33.83 18.20
N LEU A 5 20.67 -32.99 19.19
CA LEU A 5 19.29 -32.58 19.47
C LEU A 5 18.93 -31.46 18.48
N ALA A 6 18.03 -31.74 17.55
CA ALA A 6 17.49 -30.73 16.65
C ALA A 6 16.48 -29.85 17.41
N VAL A 7 16.83 -28.58 17.62
CA VAL A 7 15.90 -27.56 18.13
C VAL A 7 15.06 -27.08 16.96
N ALA A 8 13.79 -27.48 16.92
CA ALA A 8 12.82 -26.96 15.97
C ALA A 8 12.42 -25.54 16.42
N LEU A 9 12.91 -24.52 15.70
CA LEU A 9 12.52 -23.13 15.90
C LEU A 9 11.17 -22.91 15.20
N THR A 10 10.07 -23.00 15.95
CA THR A 10 8.75 -22.61 15.47
C THR A 10 8.67 -21.08 15.40
N VAL A 11 8.80 -20.52 14.21
CA VAL A 11 8.46 -19.12 13.95
C VAL A 11 6.94 -19.00 13.95
N SER A 12 6.38 -18.56 15.07
CA SER A 12 4.97 -18.20 15.15
C SER A 12 4.79 -16.83 14.48
N ALA A 13 4.27 -16.82 13.24
CA ALA A 13 3.85 -15.61 12.58
C ALA A 13 2.60 -15.08 13.30
N PHE A 14 2.77 -14.11 14.20
CA PHE A 14 1.67 -13.34 14.74
C PHE A 14 1.16 -12.42 13.62
N PRO A 15 -0.09 -12.58 13.14
CA PRO A 15 -0.70 -11.50 12.37
C PRO A 15 -0.76 -10.29 13.31
N ALA A 16 -0.23 -9.14 12.87
CA ALA A 16 -0.39 -7.89 13.58
C ALA A 16 -1.88 -7.50 13.56
N LEU A 17 -2.67 -8.11 14.44
CA LEU A 17 -3.96 -7.57 14.84
C LEU A 17 -3.63 -6.27 15.55
N ALA A 18 -4.08 -5.14 15.02
CA ALA A 18 -3.96 -3.86 15.72
C ALA A 18 -4.54 -4.03 17.13
N ALA A 19 -3.73 -3.85 18.16
CA ALA A 19 -4.21 -3.88 19.54
C ALA A 19 -5.25 -2.77 19.71
N PRO A 20 -6.37 -3.02 20.42
CA PRO A 20 -7.31 -1.96 20.73
C PRO A 20 -6.57 -0.85 21.49
N LEU A 21 -6.85 0.40 21.15
CA LEU A 21 -6.30 1.54 21.88
C LEU A 21 -6.71 1.40 23.35
N GLU A 22 -5.79 1.62 24.29
CA GLU A 22 -6.04 1.45 25.73
C GLU A 22 -7.21 2.32 26.23
N ASP A 23 -7.56 3.37 25.47
CA ASP A 23 -8.67 4.27 25.74
C ASP A 23 -9.70 4.26 24.59
N SER A 24 -10.77 3.48 24.77
CA SER A 24 -11.92 3.43 23.86
C SER A 24 -12.59 4.80 23.63
N ALA A 25 -12.53 5.72 24.59
CA ALA A 25 -13.08 7.06 24.43
C ALA A 25 -12.20 7.92 23.52
N LEU A 26 -10.87 7.74 23.58
CA LEU A 26 -9.94 8.36 22.65
C LEU A 26 -10.16 7.85 21.22
N GLU A 27 -10.37 6.53 21.04
CA GLU A 27 -10.68 5.95 19.74
C GLU A 27 -11.99 6.50 19.17
N ALA A 28 -13.06 6.51 19.98
CA ALA A 28 -14.35 7.06 19.57
C ALA A 28 -14.24 8.54 19.18
N LYS A 29 -13.46 9.33 19.93
CA LYS A 29 -13.18 10.73 19.60
C LYS A 29 -12.42 10.87 18.28
N ALA A 30 -11.40 10.04 18.06
CA ALA A 30 -10.63 10.04 16.82
C ALA A 30 -11.51 9.68 15.62
N ARG A 31 -12.32 8.62 15.72
CA ARG A 31 -13.28 8.20 14.70
C ARG A 31 -14.28 9.32 14.36
N ALA A 32 -14.85 9.95 15.39
CA ALA A 32 -15.79 11.06 15.19
C ALA A 32 -15.15 12.29 14.52
N ILE A 33 -13.85 12.53 14.71
CA ILE A 33 -13.12 13.57 13.93
C ILE A 33 -12.96 13.10 12.49
N HIS A 34 -12.49 11.86 12.29
CA HIS A 34 -12.21 11.30 10.98
C HIS A 34 -13.43 11.31 10.06
N GLU A 35 -14.62 10.98 10.58
CA GLU A 35 -15.88 10.98 9.82
C GLU A 35 -16.34 12.38 9.36
N ARG A 36 -15.78 13.46 9.92
CA ARG A 36 -16.17 14.85 9.63
C ARG A 36 -15.16 15.61 8.77
N VAL A 37 -14.01 15.01 8.48
CA VAL A 37 -12.92 15.67 7.73
C VAL A 37 -12.58 14.86 6.50
N MET A 38 -12.15 15.54 5.43
CA MET A 38 -11.55 14.86 4.30
C MET A 38 -10.11 14.48 4.65
N THR A 39 -9.74 13.23 4.40
CA THR A 39 -8.42 12.70 4.69
C THR A 39 -7.63 12.53 3.39
N LEU A 40 -6.34 12.83 3.46
CA LEU A 40 -5.47 12.82 2.31
C LEU A 40 -4.10 12.28 2.70
N ASP A 41 -3.65 11.25 2.00
CA ASP A 41 -2.26 10.82 2.03
C ASP A 41 -1.52 11.44 0.84
N THR A 42 -0.44 12.17 1.11
CA THR A 42 0.36 12.85 0.09
C THR A 42 1.37 11.93 -0.59
N HIS A 43 1.56 10.69 -0.14
CA HIS A 43 2.62 9.82 -0.64
C HIS A 43 2.34 8.33 -0.46
N VAL A 44 1.56 7.75 -1.38
CA VAL A 44 1.37 6.30 -1.47
C VAL A 44 2.27 5.71 -2.56
N ASP A 45 3.27 4.97 -2.13
CA ASP A 45 4.14 4.21 -3.02
C ASP A 45 3.41 3.01 -3.63
N ILE A 46 3.65 2.79 -4.92
CA ILE A 46 3.08 1.66 -5.67
C ILE A 46 4.19 0.80 -6.30
N PRO A 47 4.04 -0.55 -6.28
CA PRO A 47 4.94 -1.44 -6.98
C PRO A 47 4.77 -1.32 -8.51
N LEU A 48 5.74 -1.84 -9.26
CA LEU A 48 5.73 -1.77 -10.74
C LEU A 48 4.59 -2.57 -11.37
N ASP A 49 4.09 -3.60 -10.68
CA ASP A 49 2.97 -4.45 -11.10
C ASP A 49 1.64 -4.04 -10.45
N TYR A 50 1.53 -2.84 -9.89
CA TYR A 50 0.30 -2.31 -9.31
C TYR A 50 -0.86 -2.27 -10.31
N ALA A 51 -2.08 -2.49 -9.80
CA ALA A 51 -3.31 -2.61 -10.60
C ALA A 51 -3.17 -3.65 -11.73
N THR A 52 -2.61 -4.80 -11.38
CA THR A 52 -2.62 -6.05 -12.17
C THR A 52 -3.08 -7.17 -11.25
N ALA A 53 -3.35 -8.37 -11.80
CA ALA A 53 -3.75 -9.52 -10.99
C ALA A 53 -2.74 -9.91 -9.88
N LYS A 54 -1.48 -9.48 -9.97
CA LYS A 54 -0.45 -9.75 -8.94
C LYS A 54 -0.51 -8.77 -7.76
N ALA A 55 -0.97 -7.55 -8.01
CA ALA A 55 -1.04 -6.47 -7.02
C ALA A 55 -2.32 -5.66 -7.26
N ASP A 56 -3.45 -6.34 -7.11
CA ASP A 56 -4.80 -5.80 -7.28
C ASP A 56 -5.25 -5.09 -5.99
N PRO A 57 -5.51 -3.76 -6.03
CA PRO A 57 -5.95 -3.00 -4.86
C PRO A 57 -7.48 -2.99 -4.67
N GLY A 58 -8.25 -3.65 -5.53
CA GLY A 58 -9.71 -3.78 -5.38
C GLY A 58 -10.12 -4.72 -4.25
N GLY A 59 -9.25 -5.66 -3.88
CA GLY A 59 -9.45 -6.60 -2.78
C GLY A 59 -8.48 -6.36 -1.61
N PHE A 60 -8.73 -7.04 -0.49
CA PHE A 60 -7.76 -7.12 0.59
C PHE A 60 -6.51 -7.87 0.12
N SER A 61 -5.38 -7.18 0.10
CA SER A 61 -4.11 -7.71 -0.43
C SER A 61 -2.96 -7.58 0.58
N GLN A 62 -1.75 -7.90 0.14
CA GLN A 62 -0.50 -7.63 0.89
C GLN A 62 -0.05 -6.16 0.76
N LEU A 63 -0.69 -5.36 -0.08
CA LEU A 63 -0.44 -3.92 -0.16
C LEU A 63 -0.83 -3.27 1.17
N GLN A 64 -0.12 -2.22 1.56
CA GLN A 64 -0.48 -1.43 2.75
C GLN A 64 -1.73 -0.58 2.47
N THR A 65 -1.90 -0.16 1.22
CA THR A 65 -3.03 0.65 0.75
C THR A 65 -3.77 -0.11 -0.36
N ASP A 66 -4.99 -0.56 -0.05
CA ASP A 66 -5.98 -1.07 -1.01
C ASP A 66 -7.36 -0.45 -0.74
N LEU A 67 -8.27 -0.47 -1.71
CA LEU A 67 -9.56 0.22 -1.64
C LEU A 67 -10.41 -0.24 -0.43
N PRO A 68 -10.47 -1.54 -0.08
CA PRO A 68 -11.14 -1.97 1.15
C PRO A 68 -10.50 -1.39 2.43
N LYS A 69 -9.16 -1.36 2.52
CA LYS A 69 -8.46 -0.74 3.67
C LYS A 69 -8.64 0.77 3.73
N MET A 70 -8.65 1.44 2.58
CA MET A 70 -8.93 2.89 2.51
C MET A 70 -10.32 3.18 3.08
N ARG A 71 -11.35 2.45 2.67
CA ARG A 71 -12.71 2.58 3.22
C ARG A 71 -12.77 2.27 4.72
N ALA A 72 -12.15 1.17 5.16
CA ALA A 72 -12.17 0.77 6.56
C ALA A 72 -11.41 1.76 7.46
N GLY A 73 -10.31 2.32 6.95
CA GLY A 73 -9.50 3.32 7.61
C GLY A 73 -10.15 4.70 7.62
N GLY A 74 -10.91 5.06 6.58
CA GLY A 74 -11.43 6.40 6.35
C GLY A 74 -10.49 7.28 5.53
N LEU A 75 -9.68 6.70 4.63
CA LEU A 75 -8.80 7.42 3.70
C LEU A 75 -9.56 7.81 2.42
N ASP A 76 -9.87 9.10 2.25
CA ASP A 76 -10.71 9.60 1.15
C ASP A 76 -9.92 9.83 -0.14
N ALA A 77 -8.67 10.29 -0.02
CA ALA A 77 -7.83 10.63 -1.16
C ALA A 77 -6.37 10.24 -0.93
N ALA A 78 -5.66 9.92 -2.01
CA ALA A 78 -4.24 9.62 -1.98
C ALA A 78 -3.53 10.10 -3.24
N PHE A 79 -2.31 10.61 -3.08
CA PHE A 79 -1.37 10.78 -4.17
C PHE A 79 -0.59 9.48 -4.38
N PHE A 80 -0.89 8.77 -5.47
CA PHE A 80 -0.15 7.58 -5.90
C PHE A 80 1.09 8.00 -6.68
N ILE A 81 2.26 7.54 -6.23
CA ILE A 81 3.52 8.19 -6.61
C ILE A 81 4.17 7.54 -7.83
N VAL A 82 4.50 8.37 -8.81
CA VAL A 82 5.40 8.03 -9.92
C VAL A 82 6.85 8.25 -9.44
N TYR A 83 7.33 7.34 -8.60
CA TYR A 83 8.72 7.34 -8.14
C TYR A 83 9.64 6.68 -9.17
N THR A 84 10.89 7.12 -9.25
CA THR A 84 11.95 6.46 -10.00
C THR A 84 13.24 6.55 -9.19
N PRO A 85 13.96 5.43 -8.97
CA PRO A 85 15.21 5.48 -8.23
C PRO A 85 16.27 6.30 -8.98
N GLN A 86 17.14 6.96 -8.20
CA GLN A 86 18.28 7.66 -8.77
C GLN A 86 19.20 6.69 -9.50
N GLY A 87 19.69 7.10 -10.67
CA GLY A 87 20.65 6.34 -11.46
C GLY A 87 21.72 7.23 -12.10
N PRO A 88 22.56 6.66 -12.97
CA PRO A 88 23.57 7.40 -13.74
C PRO A 88 22.94 8.48 -14.63
N LEU A 89 23.65 9.59 -14.80
CA LEU A 89 23.26 10.70 -15.70
C LEU A 89 23.74 10.44 -17.13
N THR A 90 23.29 9.33 -17.71
CA THR A 90 23.57 8.93 -19.10
C THR A 90 22.27 8.79 -19.88
N GLU A 91 22.37 8.68 -21.21
CA GLU A 91 21.20 8.49 -22.06
C GLU A 91 20.41 7.22 -21.69
N GLU A 92 21.12 6.12 -21.40
CA GLU A 92 20.55 4.86 -20.95
C GLU A 92 19.90 5.00 -19.56
N GLY A 93 20.57 5.71 -18.64
CA GLY A 93 20.03 5.98 -17.30
C GLY A 93 18.72 6.76 -17.37
N TYR A 94 18.64 7.78 -18.22
CA TYR A 94 17.42 8.54 -18.44
C TYR A 94 16.33 7.71 -19.14
N ALA A 95 16.69 6.85 -20.09
CA ALA A 95 15.73 5.95 -20.75
C ALA A 95 15.11 4.95 -19.76
N GLY A 96 15.93 4.34 -18.91
CA GLY A 96 15.45 3.45 -17.84
C GLY A 96 14.56 4.17 -16.82
N ALA A 97 14.97 5.38 -16.41
CA ALA A 97 14.17 6.20 -15.51
C ALA A 97 12.79 6.54 -16.10
N ARG A 98 12.75 6.94 -17.38
CA ARG A 98 11.49 7.20 -18.09
C ARG A 98 10.60 5.96 -18.20
N ALA A 99 11.18 4.79 -18.46
CA ALA A 99 10.42 3.54 -18.56
C ALA A 99 9.76 3.17 -17.21
N ILE A 100 10.47 3.36 -16.10
CA ILE A 100 9.93 3.15 -14.75
C ILE A 100 8.78 4.13 -14.47
N ALA A 101 8.99 5.43 -14.73
CA ALA A 101 7.97 6.45 -14.54
C ALA A 101 6.70 6.16 -15.38
N ALA A 102 6.86 5.82 -16.66
CA ALA A 102 5.76 5.48 -17.55
C ALA A 102 5.01 4.23 -17.08
N THR A 103 5.70 3.24 -16.51
CA THR A 103 5.08 2.02 -15.95
C THR A 103 4.15 2.37 -14.79
N ARG A 104 4.59 3.21 -13.86
CA ARG A 104 3.78 3.65 -12.72
C ARG A 104 2.61 4.55 -13.15
N LEU A 105 2.84 5.47 -14.09
CA LEU A 105 1.76 6.28 -14.65
C LEU A 105 0.68 5.41 -15.29
N SER A 106 1.09 4.40 -16.07
CA SER A 106 0.17 3.43 -16.67
C SER A 106 -0.58 2.61 -15.62
N ALA A 107 0.06 2.28 -14.50
CA ALA A 107 -0.59 1.60 -13.38
C ALA A 107 -1.68 2.45 -12.73
N ILE A 108 -1.45 3.75 -12.55
CA ILE A 108 -2.45 4.70 -12.02
C ILE A 108 -3.63 4.81 -13.00
N HIS A 109 -3.38 4.89 -14.30
CA HIS A 109 -4.45 4.86 -15.31
C HIS A 109 -5.24 3.55 -15.28
N ARG A 110 -4.57 2.40 -15.11
CA ARG A 110 -5.26 1.10 -14.96
C ARG A 110 -6.14 1.07 -13.72
N LEU A 111 -5.66 1.58 -12.58
CA LEU A 111 -6.44 1.68 -11.35
C LEU A 111 -7.75 2.43 -11.61
N VAL A 112 -7.68 3.66 -12.13
CA VAL A 112 -8.87 4.48 -12.40
C VAL A 112 -9.80 3.80 -13.40
N SER A 113 -9.26 3.17 -14.45
CA SER A 113 -10.06 2.49 -15.47
C SER A 113 -10.73 1.21 -14.97
N ALA A 114 -10.12 0.51 -14.02
CA ALA A 114 -10.62 -0.76 -13.48
C ALA A 114 -11.70 -0.55 -12.40
N TYR A 115 -11.63 0.55 -11.64
CA TYR A 115 -12.57 0.86 -10.55
C TYR A 115 -13.28 2.22 -10.73
N PRO A 116 -13.93 2.48 -11.89
CA PRO A 116 -14.51 3.78 -12.20
C PRO A 116 -15.71 4.16 -11.30
N ALA A 117 -16.28 3.19 -10.57
CA ALA A 117 -17.35 3.44 -9.60
C ALA A 117 -16.82 3.73 -8.19
N GLU A 118 -15.55 3.45 -7.92
CA GLU A 118 -14.92 3.63 -6.60
C GLU A 118 -13.91 4.79 -6.59
N ILE A 119 -13.44 5.22 -7.76
CA ILE A 119 -12.42 6.25 -7.94
C ILE A 119 -12.94 7.27 -8.96
N ALA A 120 -12.94 8.55 -8.55
CA ALA A 120 -13.44 9.67 -9.35
C ALA A 120 -12.40 10.24 -10.32
#